data_AF-A0A6L4Z539-F1
#
_entry.id   AF-A0A6L4Z539-F1
#
_cell.length_a   1.000
_cell.length_b   1.000
_cell.length_c   1.000
_cell.angle_alpha   90.00
_cell.angle_beta   90.00
_cell.angle_gamma   90.00
#
_symmetry.space_group_name_H-M   'P 1'
#
loop_
_entity.id
_entity.type
_entity.pdbx_description
1 polymer ?
#
loop_
_entity_poly.entity_id
_entity_poly.type
_entity_poly.pdbx_seq_one_letter_code
_entity_poly.pdbx_strand_id
1 'polypeptide(L)'
;MLQNHLLQLVGFIAMEPPVVIEANAIRNEITKVFQSLRPCKENMVAQNVIRGQYTESLIKDEKVTGYRNEPGVDPYSRTETFVAIRFFIDNWRWAGVPFYIRTGKKLPTRVTEIVIHFKSVPHLLFGNSSTSVNNQLIIRIQPDEGILLKFGMKTPGAGFEVQTVNMDFHYSGLTNIKVPSAYERLLLDCMQGDATLYARGDAVERAWQFVQPIINAWGTNPEIPIYGYPAGTWGPVHSDELIKGASWRYPCKNLTDDGLYCEL
;
A
#
# COMPACT_ATOMS: atom_id res chain seq x y z
N MET A 1 -9.63 -2.30 -6.41
CA MET A 1 -8.62 -1.92 -5.40
C MET A 1 -7.35 -1.41 -6.07
N LEU A 2 -6.62 -2.25 -6.82
CA LEU A 2 -5.36 -1.85 -7.45
C LEU A 2 -5.54 -0.72 -8.48
N GLN A 3 -6.29 -0.98 -9.57
CA GLN A 3 -6.43 -0.07 -10.71
C GLN A 3 -6.98 1.33 -10.32
N ASN A 4 -7.85 1.39 -9.31
CA ASN A 4 -8.50 2.62 -8.90
C ASN A 4 -7.87 3.22 -7.63
N HIS A 5 -8.30 2.77 -6.44
CA HIS A 5 -7.99 3.41 -5.17
C HIS A 5 -6.48 3.48 -4.90
N LEU A 6 -5.74 2.40 -5.12
CA LEU A 6 -4.31 2.37 -4.78
C LEU A 6 -3.47 3.16 -5.78
N LEU A 7 -3.78 3.11 -7.08
CA LEU A 7 -3.13 3.98 -8.05
C LEU A 7 -3.45 5.46 -7.79
N GLN A 8 -4.67 5.80 -7.35
CA GLN A 8 -4.99 7.17 -6.97
C GLN A 8 -4.13 7.66 -5.80
N LEU A 9 -3.92 6.82 -4.77
CA LEU A 9 -3.01 7.15 -3.66
C LEU A 9 -1.57 7.32 -4.14
N VAL A 10 -1.10 6.46 -5.05
CA VAL A 10 0.22 6.64 -5.69
C VAL A 10 0.30 7.97 -6.41
N GLY A 11 -0.75 8.36 -7.13
CA GLY A 11 -0.85 9.66 -7.79
C GLY A 11 -0.60 10.81 -6.82
N PHE A 12 -1.30 10.85 -5.68
CA PHE A 12 -1.13 11.89 -4.66
C PHE A 12 0.25 11.88 -3.99
N ILE A 13 0.84 10.71 -3.76
CA ILE A 13 2.14 10.59 -3.09
C ILE A 13 3.30 10.92 -4.03
N ALA A 14 3.16 10.59 -5.31
CA ALA A 14 4.24 10.71 -6.28
C ALA A 14 4.19 11.99 -7.14
N MET A 15 3.09 12.75 -7.09
CA MET A 15 2.95 13.97 -7.90
C MET A 15 3.98 15.04 -7.54
N GLU A 16 4.34 15.86 -8.52
CA GLU A 16 5.08 17.08 -8.27
C GLU A 16 4.19 18.12 -7.57
N PRO A 17 4.79 19.11 -6.86
CA PRO A 17 4.02 20.22 -6.33
C PRO A 17 3.28 20.96 -7.45
N PRO A 18 1.94 21.11 -7.37
CA PRO A 18 1.20 21.86 -8.38
C PRO A 18 1.53 23.36 -8.27
N VAL A 19 1.51 24.07 -9.39
CA VAL A 19 1.81 25.51 -9.46
C VAL A 19 0.75 26.35 -8.71
N VAL A 20 -0.49 25.86 -8.69
CA VAL A 20 -1.63 26.48 -8.00
C VAL A 20 -2.52 25.39 -7.39
N ILE A 21 -3.29 25.77 -6.35
CA ILE A 21 -4.24 24.85 -5.70
C ILE A 21 -5.58 24.92 -6.45
N GLU A 22 -5.58 24.35 -7.66
CA GLU A 22 -6.78 24.23 -8.50
C GLU A 22 -6.94 22.79 -9.00
N ALA A 23 -8.19 22.37 -9.19
CA ALA A 23 -8.52 21.01 -9.61
C ALA A 23 -7.75 20.55 -10.87
N ASN A 24 -7.57 21.42 -11.87
CA ASN A 24 -6.83 21.07 -13.07
C ASN A 24 -5.33 20.96 -12.82
N ALA A 25 -4.75 21.84 -12.01
CA ALA A 25 -3.33 21.81 -11.69
C ALA A 25 -2.97 20.51 -10.94
N ILE A 26 -3.74 20.14 -9.92
CA ILE A 26 -3.53 18.90 -9.16
C ILE A 26 -3.70 17.67 -10.06
N ARG A 27 -4.77 17.61 -10.85
CA ARG A 27 -5.02 16.47 -11.75
C ARG A 27 -3.97 16.34 -12.85
N ASN A 28 -3.40 17.45 -13.33
CA ASN A 28 -2.30 17.42 -14.28
C ASN A 28 -1.05 16.76 -13.68
N GLU A 29 -0.69 17.07 -12.43
CA GLU A 29 0.47 16.45 -11.78
C GLU A 29 0.24 14.94 -11.52
N ILE A 30 -0.99 14.54 -11.16
CA ILE A 30 -1.37 13.11 -11.05
C ILE A 30 -1.27 12.42 -12.42
N THR A 31 -1.77 13.02 -13.50
CA THR A 31 -1.66 12.45 -14.84
C THR A 31 -0.20 12.26 -15.26
N LYS A 32 0.70 13.20 -14.94
CA LYS A 32 2.14 13.05 -15.22
C LYS A 32 2.73 11.83 -14.50
N VAL A 33 2.34 11.57 -13.26
CA VAL A 33 2.74 10.35 -12.54
C VAL A 33 2.30 9.11 -13.31
N PHE A 34 1.03 9.05 -13.74
CA PHE A 34 0.52 7.88 -14.46
C PHE A 34 1.13 7.69 -15.83
N GLN A 35 1.49 8.78 -16.52
CA GLN A 35 2.27 8.72 -17.76
C GLN A 35 3.69 8.19 -17.55
N SER A 36 4.25 8.41 -16.36
CA SER A 36 5.57 7.93 -15.95
C SER A 36 5.55 6.53 -15.32
N LEU A 37 4.39 5.87 -15.16
CA LEU A 37 4.37 4.49 -14.68
C LEU A 37 5.10 3.57 -15.66
N ARG A 38 6.15 2.90 -15.20
CA ARG A 38 6.91 1.97 -16.03
C ARG A 38 6.00 0.80 -16.45
N PRO A 39 5.77 0.57 -17.77
CA PRO A 39 4.92 -0.52 -18.21
C PRO A 39 5.44 -1.89 -17.76
N CYS A 40 4.56 -2.71 -17.19
CA CYS A 40 4.86 -4.10 -16.86
C CYS A 40 4.67 -4.95 -18.12
N LYS A 41 5.76 -5.40 -18.74
CA LYS A 41 5.66 -6.35 -19.88
C LYS A 41 5.15 -7.70 -19.37
N GLU A 42 4.37 -8.42 -20.18
CA GLU A 42 3.76 -9.71 -19.79
C GLU A 42 4.78 -10.73 -19.26
N ASN A 43 5.96 -10.80 -19.88
CA ASN A 43 7.04 -11.69 -19.45
C ASN A 43 7.68 -11.31 -18.10
N MET A 44 7.46 -10.09 -17.61
CA MET A 44 7.93 -9.62 -16.31
C MET A 44 6.87 -9.73 -15.21
N VAL A 45 5.62 -10.08 -15.55
CA VAL A 45 4.51 -10.13 -14.59
C VAL A 45 4.83 -11.11 -13.47
N ALA A 46 5.27 -12.33 -13.79
CA ALA A 46 5.61 -13.34 -12.79
C ALA A 46 6.73 -12.92 -11.81
N GLN A 47 7.60 -11.99 -12.21
CA GLN A 47 8.71 -11.50 -11.38
C GLN A 47 8.35 -10.28 -10.53
N ASN A 48 7.39 -9.47 -10.99
CA ASN A 48 7.07 -8.19 -10.35
C ASN A 48 5.68 -8.16 -9.71
N VAL A 49 4.85 -9.16 -9.98
CA VAL A 49 3.47 -9.24 -9.51
C VAL A 49 3.21 -10.61 -8.91
N ILE A 50 2.83 -10.62 -7.64
CA ILE A 50 2.38 -11.80 -6.93
C ILE A 50 0.87 -11.70 -6.78
N ARG A 51 0.17 -12.76 -7.17
CA ARG A 51 -1.27 -12.91 -6.97
C ARG A 51 -1.55 -14.11 -6.08
N GLY A 52 -2.54 -13.96 -5.22
CA GLY A 52 -2.92 -15.01 -4.28
C GLY A 52 -4.42 -15.20 -4.19
N GLN A 53 -4.81 -16.33 -3.61
CA GLN A 53 -6.18 -16.67 -3.31
C GLN A 53 -6.27 -17.24 -1.90
N TYR A 54 -7.19 -16.72 -1.08
CA TYR A 54 -7.28 -17.18 0.31
C TYR A 54 -7.80 -18.63 0.38
N THR A 55 -7.15 -19.42 1.21
CA THR A 55 -7.53 -20.80 1.52
C THR A 55 -8.24 -20.86 2.87
N GLU A 56 -8.86 -22.01 3.16
CA GLU A 56 -9.47 -22.23 4.46
C GLU A 56 -8.45 -22.09 5.60
N SER A 57 -8.94 -21.62 6.75
CA SER A 57 -8.15 -21.48 7.98
C SER A 57 -9.06 -21.45 9.20
N LEU A 58 -8.46 -21.43 10.39
CA LEU A 58 -9.12 -21.17 11.67
C LEU A 58 -8.69 -19.79 12.15
N ILE A 59 -9.67 -18.91 12.43
CA ILE A 59 -9.44 -17.58 13.03
C ILE A 59 -10.30 -17.52 14.29
N LYS A 60 -9.70 -17.35 15.48
CA LYS A 60 -10.41 -17.42 16.77
C LYS A 60 -11.29 -18.66 16.93
N ASP A 61 -10.75 -19.82 16.55
CA ASP A 61 -11.48 -21.11 16.54
C ASP A 61 -12.70 -21.17 15.59
N GLU A 62 -12.97 -20.11 14.81
CA GLU A 62 -13.97 -20.12 13.76
C GLU A 62 -13.35 -20.58 12.44
N LYS A 63 -13.96 -21.60 11.83
CA LYS A 63 -13.56 -22.07 10.51
C LYS A 63 -13.95 -21.03 9.45
N VAL A 64 -12.95 -20.53 8.74
CA VAL A 64 -13.13 -19.66 7.58
C VAL A 64 -13.04 -20.49 6.30
N THR A 65 -14.08 -20.40 5.47
CA THR A 65 -14.14 -21.05 4.17
C THR A 65 -13.10 -20.46 3.21
N GLY A 66 -12.44 -21.31 2.41
CA GLY A 66 -11.55 -20.86 1.34
C GLY A 66 -12.33 -20.36 0.12
N TYR A 67 -11.73 -19.47 -0.68
CA TYR A 67 -12.44 -18.75 -1.74
C TYR A 67 -13.20 -19.66 -2.72
N ARG A 68 -12.59 -20.75 -3.18
CA ARG A 68 -13.20 -21.72 -4.13
C ARG A 68 -14.39 -22.48 -3.56
N ASN A 69 -14.55 -22.47 -2.24
CA ASN A 69 -15.64 -23.15 -1.54
C ASN A 69 -16.74 -22.17 -1.12
N GLU A 70 -16.60 -20.86 -1.42
CA GLU A 70 -17.64 -19.89 -1.13
C GLU A 70 -18.85 -20.07 -2.07
N PRO A 71 -20.08 -19.83 -1.59
CA PRO A 71 -21.28 -19.95 -2.42
C PRO A 71 -21.20 -19.07 -3.68
N GLY A 72 -21.44 -19.68 -4.84
CA GLY A 72 -21.42 -18.98 -6.13
C GLY A 72 -20.03 -18.78 -6.76
N VAL A 73 -18.97 -19.32 -6.16
CA VAL A 73 -17.63 -19.34 -6.75
C VAL A 73 -17.40 -20.65 -7.50
N ASP A 74 -16.82 -20.55 -8.70
CA ASP A 74 -16.35 -21.72 -9.45
C ASP A 74 -15.25 -22.47 -8.66
N PRO A 75 -15.39 -23.78 -8.38
CA PRO A 75 -14.37 -24.59 -7.71
C PRO A 75 -12.99 -24.56 -8.39
N TYR A 76 -12.93 -24.27 -9.69
CA TYR A 76 -11.70 -24.15 -10.47
C TYR A 76 -11.27 -22.69 -10.68
N SER A 77 -11.93 -21.74 -10.00
CA SER A 77 -11.66 -20.31 -10.17
C SER A 77 -10.18 -19.98 -9.97
N ARG A 78 -9.66 -19.24 -10.94
CA ARG A 78 -8.39 -18.55 -10.89
C ARG A 78 -8.62 -17.05 -10.71
N THR A 79 -9.60 -16.63 -9.93
CA THR A 79 -9.74 -15.22 -9.54
C THR A 79 -8.85 -14.94 -8.34
N GLU A 80 -8.02 -13.92 -8.42
CA GLU A 80 -7.18 -13.46 -7.33
C GLU A 80 -7.98 -12.73 -6.24
N THR A 81 -7.64 -12.99 -4.98
CA THR A 81 -8.18 -12.27 -3.81
C THR A 81 -7.10 -11.44 -3.11
N PHE A 82 -5.85 -11.56 -3.57
CA PHE A 82 -4.68 -10.81 -3.12
C PHE A 82 -3.80 -10.47 -4.32
N VAL A 83 -3.24 -9.27 -4.33
CA VAL A 83 -2.20 -8.84 -5.27
C VAL A 83 -1.14 -8.05 -4.54
N ALA A 84 0.12 -8.35 -4.79
CA ALA A 84 1.27 -7.51 -4.49
C ALA A 84 2.04 -7.19 -5.78
N ILE A 85 2.43 -5.94 -5.98
CA ILE A 85 3.15 -5.49 -7.17
C ILE A 85 4.32 -4.59 -6.78
N ARG A 86 5.44 -4.81 -7.46
CA ARG A 86 6.59 -3.91 -7.52
C ARG A 86 6.62 -3.20 -8.87
N PHE A 87 6.71 -1.89 -8.87
CA PHE A 87 6.83 -1.09 -10.10
C PHE A 87 7.70 0.15 -9.87
N PHE A 88 7.92 0.93 -10.93
CA PHE A 88 8.74 2.12 -10.92
C PHE A 88 7.99 3.27 -11.60
N ILE A 89 8.37 4.49 -11.21
CA ILE A 89 7.90 5.73 -11.84
C ILE A 89 9.11 6.36 -12.53
N ASP A 90 9.09 6.38 -13.85
CA ASP A 90 10.17 6.85 -14.70
C ASP A 90 10.08 8.37 -14.88
N ASN A 91 10.38 9.09 -13.80
CA ASN A 91 10.58 10.54 -13.78
C ASN A 91 11.81 10.91 -12.94
N TRP A 92 12.18 12.19 -12.93
CA TRP A 92 13.41 12.64 -12.27
C TRP A 92 13.41 12.41 -10.76
N ARG A 93 12.29 12.69 -10.08
CA ARG A 93 12.13 12.55 -8.63
C ARG A 93 12.21 11.10 -8.16
N TRP A 94 11.58 10.18 -8.90
CA TRP A 94 11.39 8.79 -8.49
C TRP A 94 12.30 7.80 -9.22
N ALA A 95 13.25 8.29 -10.00
CA ALA A 95 14.22 7.46 -10.70
C ALA A 95 14.92 6.47 -9.74
N GLY A 96 14.74 5.17 -10.01
CA GLY A 96 15.34 4.09 -9.22
C GLY A 96 14.66 3.80 -7.87
N VAL A 97 13.61 4.54 -7.49
CA VAL A 97 12.84 4.26 -6.27
C VAL A 97 11.75 3.23 -6.58
N PRO A 98 11.79 2.02 -5.98
CA PRO A 98 10.74 1.04 -6.18
C PRO A 98 9.48 1.42 -5.41
N PHE A 99 8.33 1.30 -6.07
CA PHE A 99 7.01 1.40 -5.45
C PHE A 99 6.44 0.00 -5.26
N TYR A 100 5.85 -0.22 -4.08
CA TYR A 100 5.22 -1.47 -3.72
C TYR A 100 3.76 -1.21 -3.35
N ILE A 101 2.86 -2.01 -3.91
CA ILE A 101 1.45 -2.04 -3.50
C ILE A 101 1.15 -3.47 -3.09
N ARG A 102 0.44 -3.66 -1.98
CA ARG A 102 -0.23 -4.92 -1.67
C ARG A 102 -1.67 -4.65 -1.26
N THR A 103 -2.57 -5.55 -1.65
CA THR A 103 -3.97 -5.50 -1.28
C THR A 103 -4.54 -6.90 -1.29
N GLY A 104 -5.45 -7.20 -0.36
CA GLY A 104 -6.09 -8.50 -0.33
C GLY A 104 -7.34 -8.53 0.52
N LYS A 105 -8.10 -9.61 0.35
CA LYS A 105 -9.25 -9.99 1.18
C LYS A 105 -8.82 -10.98 2.25
N LYS A 106 -9.59 -11.06 3.34
CA LYS A 106 -9.36 -12.00 4.45
C LYS A 106 -7.91 -11.92 4.99
N LEU A 107 -7.37 -10.70 5.08
CA LEU A 107 -6.12 -10.41 5.78
C LEU A 107 -6.43 -10.17 7.29
N PRO A 108 -5.42 -10.20 8.18
CA PRO A 108 -5.59 -10.01 9.63
C PRO A 108 -6.44 -8.81 10.02
N THR A 109 -6.19 -7.68 9.36
CA THR A 109 -6.77 -6.38 9.74
C THR A 109 -7.23 -5.64 8.51
N ARG A 110 -8.39 -5.00 8.59
CA ARG A 110 -8.82 -3.99 7.61
C ARG A 110 -8.01 -2.73 7.84
N VAL A 111 -7.14 -2.37 6.90
CA VAL A 111 -6.29 -1.18 7.01
C VAL A 111 -6.04 -0.58 5.62
N THR A 112 -5.80 0.72 5.57
CA THR A 112 -5.27 1.43 4.41
C THR A 112 -4.21 2.40 4.91
N GLU A 113 -2.97 2.18 4.49
CA GLU A 113 -1.83 2.99 4.91
C GLU A 113 -0.80 3.11 3.80
N ILE A 114 0.00 4.17 3.89
CA ILE A 114 1.15 4.44 3.04
C ILE A 114 2.38 4.41 3.96
N VAL A 115 3.39 3.65 3.57
CA VAL A 115 4.65 3.53 4.33
C VAL A 115 5.79 4.00 3.45
N ILE A 116 6.41 5.11 3.84
CA ILE A 116 7.59 5.67 3.18
C ILE A 116 8.80 5.22 3.96
N HIS A 117 9.61 4.34 3.37
CA HIS A 117 10.88 3.92 3.92
C HIS A 117 11.99 4.88 3.47
N PHE A 118 12.66 5.52 4.42
CA PHE A 118 13.81 6.36 4.10
C PHE A 118 15.06 5.51 3.86
N LYS A 119 16.02 6.05 3.10
CA LYS A 119 17.33 5.42 2.92
C LYS A 119 18.07 5.35 4.27
N SER A 120 18.86 4.30 4.43
CA SER A 120 19.82 4.21 5.53
C SER A 120 20.76 5.41 5.51
N VAL A 121 21.14 5.89 6.70
CA VAL A 121 22.16 6.93 6.79
C VAL A 121 23.51 6.37 6.30
N PRO A 122 24.31 7.14 5.54
CA PRO A 122 25.58 6.65 5.02
C PRO A 122 26.60 6.26 6.10
N HIS A 123 26.51 6.88 7.28
CA HIS A 123 27.41 6.66 8.40
C HIS A 123 26.63 6.60 9.71
N LEU A 124 26.76 5.48 10.43
CA LEU A 124 26.19 5.29 11.75
C LEU A 124 27.17 5.83 12.79
N LEU A 125 26.85 6.97 13.39
CA LEU A 125 27.63 7.54 14.51
C LEU A 125 27.39 6.79 15.83
N PHE A 126 26.28 6.06 15.93
CA PHE A 126 25.81 5.39 17.14
C PHE A 126 25.30 3.97 16.79
N GLY A 127 25.66 2.98 17.59
CA GLY A 127 25.27 1.57 17.44
C GLY A 127 26.28 0.70 16.66
N ASN A 128 26.32 -0.59 17.00
CA ASN A 128 26.99 -1.60 16.17
C ASN A 128 26.23 -1.76 14.84
N SER A 129 26.98 -1.95 13.75
CA SER A 129 26.58 -1.98 12.34
C SER A 129 25.48 -2.98 11.93
N SER A 130 24.89 -3.73 12.87
CA SER A 130 23.93 -4.82 12.61
C SER A 130 22.46 -4.39 12.56
N THR A 131 22.10 -3.20 13.03
CA THR A 131 20.71 -2.72 13.07
C THR A 131 20.59 -1.28 12.58
N SER A 132 20.82 -1.09 11.28
CA SER A 132 20.40 0.13 10.59
C SER A 132 18.88 0.17 10.56
N VAL A 133 18.25 0.81 11.54
CA VAL A 133 16.80 1.05 11.48
C VAL A 133 16.55 2.24 10.57
N ASN A 134 16.09 1.95 9.36
CA ASN A 134 15.67 2.99 8.43
C ASN A 134 14.46 3.72 9.01
N ASN A 135 14.50 5.05 8.96
CA ASN A 135 13.33 5.84 9.36
C ASN A 135 12.13 5.44 8.48
N GLN A 136 10.94 5.49 9.05
CA GLN A 136 9.70 5.23 8.33
C GLN A 136 8.69 6.32 8.62
N LEU A 137 8.06 6.86 7.59
CA LEU A 137 6.88 7.71 7.71
C LEU A 137 5.65 6.89 7.30
N ILE A 138 4.76 6.64 8.25
CA ILE A 138 3.51 5.92 8.07
C ILE A 138 2.37 6.94 8.05
N ILE A 139 1.58 6.93 6.99
CA ILE A 139 0.36 7.73 6.86
C ILE A 139 -0.80 6.75 6.81
N ARG A 140 -1.62 6.73 7.85
CA ARG A 140 -2.77 5.84 7.96
C ARG A 140 -4.05 6.57 7.56
N ILE A 141 -4.73 6.00 6.57
CA ILE A 141 -5.94 6.55 5.96
C ILE A 141 -7.21 6.01 6.62
N GLN A 142 -7.19 4.75 7.06
CA GLN A 142 -8.29 4.13 7.82
C GLN A 142 -7.88 2.72 8.30
N PRO A 143 -8.46 2.22 9.41
CA PRO A 143 -9.08 2.99 10.50
C PRO A 143 -8.02 3.76 11.29
N ASP A 144 -8.38 4.50 12.34
CA ASP A 144 -7.43 5.20 13.22
C ASP A 144 -6.49 6.13 12.43
N GLU A 145 -7.10 7.12 11.79
CA GLU A 145 -6.45 8.07 10.89
C GLU A 145 -5.36 8.84 11.64
N GLY A 146 -4.16 8.88 11.05
CA GLY A 146 -3.02 9.44 11.74
C GLY A 146 -1.71 9.34 10.97
N ILE A 147 -0.67 9.89 11.58
CA ILE A 147 0.69 9.88 11.05
C ILE A 147 1.60 9.33 12.14
N LEU A 148 2.48 8.41 11.77
CA LEU A 148 3.49 7.83 12.65
C LEU A 148 4.87 7.97 11.98
N LEU A 149 5.80 8.62 12.66
CA LEU A 149 7.20 8.68 12.28
C LEU A 149 8.01 7.75 13.19
N LYS A 150 8.70 6.78 12.58
CA LYS A 150 9.68 5.92 13.24
C LYS A 150 11.09 6.40 12.97
N PHE A 151 11.87 6.53 14.03
CA PHE A 151 13.26 6.96 13.92
C PHE A 151 14.12 6.41 15.06
N GLY A 152 15.43 6.40 14.84
CA GLY A 152 16.40 6.03 15.88
C GLY A 152 16.56 7.13 16.92
N MET A 153 16.51 6.76 18.20
CA MET A 153 16.80 7.62 19.34
C MET A 153 17.85 6.95 20.20
N LYS A 154 18.84 7.73 20.67
CA LYS A 154 19.81 7.25 21.66
C LYS A 154 19.06 6.84 22.93
N THR A 155 19.31 5.65 23.44
CA THR A 155 18.79 5.22 24.73
C THR A 155 19.38 6.11 25.84
N PRO A 156 18.56 6.70 26.73
CA PRO A 156 19.06 7.46 27.87
C PRO A 156 19.99 6.62 28.74
N GLY A 157 21.18 7.12 29.04
CA GLY A 157 22.19 6.41 29.84
C GLY A 157 23.61 6.55 29.30
N ALA A 158 24.51 5.77 29.91
CA ALA A 158 25.89 5.62 29.45
C ALA A 158 25.94 4.74 28.19
N GLY A 159 26.80 5.10 27.24
CA GLY A 159 26.94 4.37 25.97
C GLY A 159 26.27 5.08 24.78
N PHE A 160 26.26 4.36 23.65
CA PHE A 160 25.81 4.84 22.33
C PHE A 160 24.82 3.88 21.67
N GLU A 161 24.01 3.21 22.49
CA GLU A 161 22.95 2.35 22.00
C GLU A 161 21.80 3.19 21.43
N VAL A 162 21.24 2.71 20.32
CA VAL A 162 20.13 3.34 19.62
C VAL A 162 18.96 2.37 19.62
N GLN A 163 17.79 2.87 20.01
CA GLN A 163 16.53 2.17 19.90
C GLN A 163 15.60 2.90 18.93
N THR A 164 14.70 2.17 18.29
CA THR A 164 13.65 2.79 17.47
C THR A 164 12.53 3.28 18.35
N VAL A 165 12.14 4.53 18.16
CA VAL A 165 10.99 5.13 18.83
C VAL A 165 9.97 5.62 17.82
N ASN A 166 8.75 5.78 18.32
CA ASN A 166 7.59 6.25 17.58
C ASN A 166 7.29 7.70 17.99
N MET A 167 7.01 8.55 17.01
CA MET A 167 6.32 9.83 17.20
C MET A 167 5.04 9.78 16.37
N ASP A 168 3.91 9.77 17.05
CA ASP A 168 2.60 9.61 16.43
C ASP A 168 1.69 10.81 16.63
N PHE A 169 0.70 10.89 15.74
CA PHE A 169 -0.35 11.87 15.71
C PHE A 169 -1.63 11.15 15.26
N HIS A 170 -2.72 11.31 16.02
CA HIS A 170 -4.02 10.70 15.75
C HIS A 170 -5.08 11.79 15.51
N TYR A 171 -5.88 11.64 14.45
CA TYR A 171 -6.98 12.58 14.14
C TYR A 171 -8.04 12.63 15.25
N SER A 172 -8.28 11.49 15.91
CA SER A 172 -9.20 11.38 17.06
C SER A 172 -8.81 12.31 18.22
N GLY A 173 -7.53 12.69 18.33
CA GLY A 173 -7.03 13.63 19.33
C GLY A 173 -7.21 15.11 18.98
N LEU A 174 -7.49 15.47 17.72
CA LEU A 174 -7.60 16.87 17.32
C LEU A 174 -8.99 17.47 17.51
N THR A 175 -10.05 16.69 17.25
CA THR A 175 -11.38 17.27 17.16
C THR A 175 -12.45 16.26 17.59
N ASN A 176 -13.45 16.74 18.33
CA ASN A 176 -14.73 16.04 18.51
C ASN A 176 -15.67 16.21 17.29
N ILE A 177 -15.17 16.76 16.18
CA ILE A 177 -15.97 17.06 14.99
C ILE A 177 -16.06 15.78 14.15
N LYS A 178 -17.30 15.43 13.77
CA LYS A 178 -17.57 14.33 12.86
C LYS A 178 -16.83 14.57 11.53
N VAL A 179 -15.85 13.73 11.22
CA VAL A 179 -15.26 13.68 9.88
C VAL A 179 -16.36 13.25 8.91
N PRO A 180 -16.69 14.06 7.88
CA PRO A 180 -17.74 13.72 6.93
C PRO A 180 -17.37 12.44 6.20
N SER A 181 -18.38 11.63 5.88
CA SER A 181 -18.15 10.42 5.09
C SER A 181 -17.64 10.77 3.68
N ALA A 182 -16.96 9.83 3.02
CA ALA A 182 -16.43 10.05 1.67
C ALA A 182 -17.50 10.54 0.67
N TYR A 183 -18.72 10.00 0.76
CA TYR A 183 -19.83 10.43 -0.10
C TYR A 183 -20.37 11.81 0.24
N GLU A 184 -20.47 12.17 1.53
CA GLU A 184 -20.86 13.52 1.95
C GLU A 184 -19.91 14.57 1.35
N ARG A 185 -18.61 14.31 1.42
CA ARG A 185 -17.59 15.20 0.85
C ARG A 185 -17.71 15.30 -0.67
N LEU A 186 -17.77 14.16 -1.37
CA LEU A 186 -17.82 14.16 -2.83
C LEU A 186 -19.09 14.81 -3.38
N LEU A 187 -20.26 14.57 -2.76
CA LEU A 187 -21.51 15.21 -3.18
C LEU A 187 -21.44 16.74 -3.02
N LEU A 188 -20.86 17.23 -1.92
CA LEU A 188 -20.66 18.66 -1.72
C LEU A 188 -19.71 19.24 -2.77
N ASP A 189 -18.57 18.58 -3.04
CA ASP A 189 -17.62 19.01 -4.06
C ASP A 189 -18.29 19.07 -5.45
N CYS A 190 -19.16 18.10 -5.78
CA CYS A 190 -19.94 18.11 -7.02
C CYS A 190 -20.89 19.32 -7.10
N MET A 191 -21.57 19.66 -6.01
CA MET A 191 -22.46 20.83 -5.96
C MET A 191 -21.69 22.15 -6.08
N GLN A 192 -20.45 22.18 -5.59
CA GLN A 192 -19.56 23.34 -5.67
C GLN A 192 -18.79 23.43 -6.99
N GLY A 193 -18.86 22.40 -7.84
CA GLY A 193 -18.07 22.31 -9.07
C GLY A 193 -16.58 22.06 -8.85
N ASP A 194 -16.19 21.57 -7.66
CA ASP A 194 -14.80 21.20 -7.37
C ASP A 194 -14.52 19.77 -7.83
N ALA A 195 -13.68 19.66 -8.86
CA ALA A 195 -13.30 18.39 -9.44
C ALA A 195 -11.96 17.83 -8.90
N THR A 196 -11.39 18.42 -7.85
CA THR A 196 -10.06 18.07 -7.32
C THR A 196 -9.94 16.61 -6.88
N LEU A 197 -10.97 16.08 -6.22
CA LEU A 197 -11.00 14.70 -5.71
C LEU A 197 -11.57 13.68 -6.72
N TYR A 198 -11.84 14.12 -7.95
CA TYR A 198 -12.40 13.28 -9.01
C TYR A 198 -11.31 12.86 -10.01
N ALA A 199 -11.29 11.56 -10.33
CA ALA A 199 -10.42 11.04 -11.36
C ALA A 199 -10.83 11.58 -12.74
N ARG A 200 -9.87 12.14 -13.49
CA ARG A 200 -10.08 12.61 -14.85
C ARG A 200 -9.89 11.46 -15.85
N GLY A 201 -10.62 11.49 -16.96
CA GLY A 201 -10.65 10.39 -17.94
C GLY A 201 -9.27 9.97 -18.45
N ASP A 202 -8.40 10.93 -18.77
CA ASP A 202 -7.02 10.70 -19.19
C ASP A 202 -6.20 9.93 -18.14
N ALA A 203 -6.33 10.30 -16.86
CA ALA A 203 -5.67 9.60 -15.76
C ALA A 203 -6.19 8.16 -15.61
N VAL A 204 -7.51 7.96 -15.76
CA VAL A 204 -8.15 6.63 -15.70
C VAL A 204 -7.67 5.73 -16.84
N GLU A 205 -7.55 6.26 -18.05
CA GLU A 205 -7.01 5.52 -19.20
C GLU A 205 -5.56 5.09 -18.98
N ARG A 206 -4.72 5.96 -18.42
CA ARG A 206 -3.33 5.61 -18.08
C ARG A 206 -3.24 4.55 -16.99
N ALA A 207 -4.10 4.63 -15.97
CA ALA A 207 -4.20 3.59 -14.95
C ALA A 207 -4.59 2.23 -15.54
N TRP A 208 -5.51 2.20 -16.52
CA TRP A 208 -5.84 0.99 -17.26
C TRP A 208 -4.69 0.47 -18.10
N GLN A 209 -3.99 1.33 -18.85
CA GLN A 209 -2.81 0.94 -19.63
C GLN A 209 -1.72 0.28 -18.77
N PHE A 210 -1.58 0.71 -17.51
CA PHE A 210 -0.63 0.11 -16.57
C PHE A 210 -1.04 -1.29 -16.10
N VAL A 211 -2.33 -1.51 -15.79
CA VAL A 211 -2.82 -2.78 -15.23
C VAL A 211 -3.18 -3.81 -16.30
N GLN A 212 -3.57 -3.37 -17.51
CA GLN A 212 -4.04 -4.25 -18.57
C GLN A 212 -3.05 -5.38 -18.94
N PRO A 213 -1.74 -5.14 -19.10
CA PRO A 213 -0.79 -6.22 -19.40
C PRO A 213 -0.73 -7.30 -18.32
N ILE A 214 -0.99 -6.93 -17.05
CA ILE A 214 -1.02 -7.88 -15.93
C ILE A 214 -2.25 -8.78 -16.05
N ILE A 215 -3.41 -8.18 -16.32
CA ILE A 215 -4.67 -8.92 -16.53
C ILE A 215 -4.54 -9.86 -17.73
N ASN A 216 -3.97 -9.36 -18.83
CA ASN A 216 -3.73 -10.15 -20.04
C ASN A 216 -2.82 -11.35 -19.75
N ALA A 217 -1.68 -11.12 -19.11
CA ALA A 217 -0.74 -12.19 -18.77
C ALA A 217 -1.39 -13.28 -17.90
N TRP A 218 -2.26 -12.91 -16.96
CA TRP A 218 -2.98 -13.90 -16.14
C TRP A 218 -4.06 -14.66 -16.92
N GLY A 219 -4.68 -14.03 -17.92
CA GLY A 219 -5.68 -14.67 -18.77
C GLY A 219 -5.08 -15.60 -19.83
N THR A 220 -3.89 -15.26 -20.35
CA THR A 220 -3.25 -16.00 -21.45
C THR A 220 -2.22 -17.02 -20.98
N ASN A 221 -1.61 -16.82 -19.81
CA ASN A 221 -0.54 -17.67 -19.32
C ASN A 221 -0.94 -18.40 -18.02
N PRO A 222 -1.43 -19.66 -18.12
CA PRO A 222 -1.80 -20.46 -16.95
C PRO A 222 -0.62 -20.90 -16.10
N GLU A 223 0.63 -20.79 -16.59
CA GLU A 223 1.84 -21.11 -15.84
C GLU A 223 2.14 -20.05 -14.77
N ILE A 224 1.58 -18.84 -14.87
CA ILE A 224 1.70 -17.85 -13.80
C ILE A 224 0.91 -18.36 -12.58
N PRO A 225 1.58 -18.70 -11.47
CA PRO A 225 0.93 -19.36 -10.35
C PRO A 225 -0.03 -18.42 -9.62
N ILE A 226 -1.08 -19.01 -9.05
CA ILE A 226 -1.92 -18.37 -8.03
C ILE A 226 -1.55 -18.97 -6.69
N TYR A 227 -0.99 -18.15 -5.79
CA TYR A 227 -0.50 -18.66 -4.52
C TYR A 227 -1.61 -18.73 -3.47
N GLY A 228 -1.76 -19.88 -2.83
CA GLY A 228 -2.64 -20.01 -1.66
C GLY A 228 -2.08 -19.22 -0.48
N TYR A 229 -2.96 -18.59 0.30
CA TYR A 229 -2.62 -18.06 1.61
C TYR A 229 -3.75 -18.34 2.60
N PRO A 230 -3.47 -18.84 3.81
CA PRO A 230 -4.53 -19.06 4.81
C PRO A 230 -5.25 -17.74 5.11
N ALA A 231 -6.58 -17.76 5.16
CA ALA A 231 -7.34 -16.59 5.60
C ALA A 231 -6.88 -16.14 7.00
N GLY A 232 -6.77 -14.83 7.22
CA GLY A 232 -6.21 -14.27 8.44
C GLY A 232 -4.69 -14.15 8.44
N THR A 233 -4.00 -14.40 7.33
CA THR A 233 -2.56 -14.13 7.17
C THR A 233 -2.32 -12.95 6.22
N TRP A 234 -1.11 -12.38 6.22
CA TRP A 234 -0.75 -11.19 5.44
C TRP A 234 -0.57 -11.43 3.93
N GLY A 235 -1.05 -12.57 3.43
CA GLY A 235 -0.95 -12.99 2.03
C GLY A 235 0.09 -14.08 1.83
N PRO A 236 0.38 -14.43 0.56
CA PRO A 236 1.38 -15.44 0.22
C PRO A 236 2.79 -15.01 0.64
N VAL A 237 3.61 -15.97 1.10
CA VAL A 237 5.02 -15.73 1.48
C VAL A 237 5.83 -15.14 0.32
N HIS A 238 5.54 -15.55 -0.92
CA HIS A 238 6.16 -15.00 -2.13
C HIS A 238 6.00 -13.47 -2.28
N SER A 239 5.00 -12.86 -1.63
CA SER A 239 4.86 -11.39 -1.63
C SER A 239 5.96 -10.69 -0.83
N ASP A 240 6.55 -11.35 0.18
CA ASP A 240 7.68 -10.82 0.94
C ASP A 240 8.96 -10.82 0.11
N GLU A 241 9.08 -11.72 -0.86
CA GLU A 241 10.24 -11.80 -1.77
C GLU A 241 10.31 -10.63 -2.77
N LEU A 242 9.17 -9.95 -3.01
CA LEU A 242 9.12 -8.78 -3.89
C LEU A 242 9.90 -7.59 -3.31
N ILE A 243 9.86 -7.40 -1.99
CA ILE A 243 10.47 -6.23 -1.34
C ILE A 243 11.93 -6.50 -1.02
N LYS A 244 12.81 -5.64 -1.53
CA LYS A 244 14.27 -5.74 -1.32
C LYS A 244 14.77 -4.55 -0.53
N GLY A 245 15.56 -4.82 0.53
CA GLY A 245 16.13 -3.78 1.40
C GLY A 245 15.13 -3.15 2.38
N ALA A 246 13.92 -3.69 2.46
CA ALA A 246 12.87 -3.31 3.39
C ALA A 246 11.97 -4.54 3.63
N SER A 247 11.01 -4.42 4.55
CA SER A 247 9.98 -5.42 4.80
C SER A 247 8.60 -4.77 4.78
N TRP A 248 7.57 -5.57 4.50
CA TRP A 248 6.21 -5.10 4.67
C TRP A 248 5.94 -4.81 6.13
N ARG A 249 5.28 -3.67 6.40
CA ARG A 249 4.74 -3.39 7.73
C ARG A 249 3.59 -4.35 8.03
N TYR A 250 3.43 -4.84 9.24
CA TYR A 250 2.28 -5.65 9.65
C TYR A 250 1.40 -4.85 10.61
N PRO A 251 0.44 -4.07 10.07
CA PRO A 251 -0.32 -3.14 10.89
C PRO A 251 -1.36 -3.83 11.78
N CYS A 252 -1.42 -3.39 13.03
CA CYS A 252 -2.54 -3.69 13.92
C CYS A 252 -3.68 -2.68 13.73
N LYS A 253 -4.81 -2.94 14.41
CA LYS A 253 -5.99 -2.07 14.42
C LYS A 253 -5.63 -0.64 14.86
N ASN A 254 -4.74 -0.50 15.83
CA ASN A 254 -4.18 0.77 16.29
C ASN A 254 -2.97 1.16 15.45
N LEU A 255 -2.76 2.46 15.21
CA LEU A 255 -1.65 2.98 14.41
C LEU A 255 -0.28 2.70 15.03
N THR A 256 -0.17 2.87 16.34
CA THR A 256 1.07 2.88 17.11
C THR A 256 1.59 1.50 17.47
N ASP A 257 0.70 0.51 17.59
CA ASP A 257 1.08 -0.86 17.89
C ASP A 257 1.52 -1.58 16.61
N ASP A 258 2.83 -1.76 16.46
CA ASP A 258 3.39 -2.65 15.45
C ASP A 258 4.54 -3.50 16.01
N GLY A 259 4.61 -4.75 15.56
CA GLY A 259 5.59 -5.73 16.05
C GLY A 259 5.21 -6.44 17.35
N LEU A 260 4.23 -5.93 18.10
CA LEU A 260 3.48 -6.73 19.07
C LEU A 260 2.44 -7.54 18.29
N TYR A 261 2.30 -8.84 18.61
CA TYR A 261 1.29 -9.70 18.00
C TYR A 261 -0.05 -8.95 17.98
N CYS A 262 -0.53 -8.58 16.80
CA CYS A 262 -1.90 -8.11 16.70
C CYS A 262 -2.75 -9.29 17.15
N GLU A 263 -3.50 -9.15 18.24
CA GLU A 263 -4.49 -10.16 18.63
C GLU A 263 -5.40 -10.38 17.42
N LEU A 264 -5.19 -11.51 16.74
CA LEU A 264 -6.00 -11.97 15.62
C LEU A 264 -7.38 -12.25 16.16
#